data_AF-A0A519ZQ26-F1
#
_entry.id   AF-A0A519ZQ26-F1
#
_cell.length_a   1.000
_cell.length_b   1.000
_cell.length_c   1.000
_cell.angle_alpha   90.00
_cell.angle_beta   90.00
_cell.angle_gamma   90.00
#
_symmetry.space_group_name_H-M   'P 1'
#
loop_
_entity.id
_entity.type
_entity.pdbx_description
1 polymer ?
#
loop_
_entity_poly.entity_id
_entity_poly.type
_entity_poly.pdbx_seq_one_letter_code
_entity_poly.pdbx_strand_id
1 'polypeptide(L)'
;ILLVEFTDMLRAQGMNLHDALVTAGRTRLNPVILTATAATLGLIPLAIGLNIDFYELFNSGNPHFFLGGESVVFWGPLAWTIIFGLTFATLITLLVVPVMYLLNEKLRARITGRDYNSPPPRAEVDHEEVEAATPAVLA
;
A
#
# COMPACT_ATOMS: atom_id res chain seq x y z
N ILE A 1 -2.30 -8.86 0.90
CA ILE A 1 -2.12 -10.32 0.73
C ILE A 1 -0.68 -10.70 1.02
N LEU A 2 0.26 -10.22 0.23
CA LEU A 2 1.69 -10.41 0.39
C LEU A 2 2.24 -10.12 1.84
N LEU A 3 1.67 -9.20 2.64
CA LEU A 3 2.12 -8.94 4.03
C LEU A 3 2.01 -10.16 4.92
N VAL A 4 0.92 -10.89 4.77
CA VAL A 4 0.65 -12.11 5.52
C VAL A 4 1.66 -13.16 5.13
N GLU A 5 1.86 -13.41 3.82
CA GLU A 5 2.84 -14.38 3.31
C GLU A 5 4.26 -14.11 3.80
N PHE A 6 4.73 -12.85 3.72
CA PHE A 6 6.07 -12.52 4.19
C PHE A 6 6.20 -12.62 5.71
N THR A 7 5.13 -12.32 6.46
CA THR A 7 5.12 -12.50 7.91
C THR A 7 5.14 -13.98 8.28
N ASP A 8 4.37 -14.82 7.58
CA ASP A 8 4.31 -16.26 7.79
C ASP A 8 5.65 -16.92 7.44
N MET A 9 6.29 -16.49 6.35
CA MET A 9 7.65 -16.90 5.98
C MET A 9 8.67 -16.56 7.08
N LEU A 10 8.68 -15.32 7.58
CA LEU A 10 9.57 -14.91 8.68
C LEU A 10 9.30 -15.68 9.98
N ARG A 11 8.04 -16.02 10.25
CA ARG A 11 7.66 -16.85 11.40
C ARG A 11 8.08 -18.32 11.22
N ALA A 12 8.08 -18.83 10.00
CA ALA A 12 8.62 -20.17 9.69
C ALA A 12 10.14 -20.24 9.92
N GLN A 13 10.84 -19.13 9.75
CA GLN A 13 12.27 -18.97 10.09
C GLN A 13 12.52 -18.78 11.60
N GLY A 14 11.48 -18.86 12.45
CA GLY A 14 11.60 -18.76 13.91
C GLY A 14 11.61 -17.33 14.46
N MET A 15 11.31 -16.32 13.63
CA MET A 15 11.22 -14.93 14.11
C MET A 15 9.96 -14.71 14.96
N ASN A 16 10.09 -13.92 16.02
CA ASN A 16 8.96 -13.52 16.86
C ASN A 16 7.90 -12.78 16.03
N LEU A 17 6.62 -13.00 16.35
CA LEU A 17 5.47 -12.42 15.65
C LEU A 17 5.58 -10.91 15.45
N HIS A 18 5.99 -10.19 16.49
CA HIS A 18 6.12 -8.74 16.46
C HIS A 18 7.21 -8.28 15.48
N ASP A 19 8.38 -8.91 15.53
CA ASP A 19 9.53 -8.54 14.70
C ASP A 19 9.29 -8.90 13.23
N ALA A 20 8.64 -10.04 12.99
CA ALA A 20 8.19 -10.46 11.66
C ALA A 20 7.22 -9.43 11.07
N LEU A 21 6.25 -8.97 11.86
CA LEU A 21 5.24 -8.00 11.40
C LEU A 21 5.84 -6.62 11.12
N VAL A 22 6.76 -6.14 11.97
CA VAL A 22 7.43 -4.84 11.76
C VAL A 22 8.29 -4.89 10.49
N THR A 23 9.00 -5.98 10.28
CA THR A 23 9.85 -6.19 9.09
C THR A 23 8.99 -6.30 7.84
N ALA A 24 7.93 -7.12 7.86
CA ALA A 24 6.97 -7.26 6.78
C ALA A 24 6.25 -5.95 6.44
N GLY A 25 5.88 -5.19 7.49
CA GLY A 25 5.26 -3.89 7.36
C GLY A 25 6.16 -2.92 6.60
N ARG A 26 7.39 -2.69 7.10
CA ARG A 26 8.35 -1.73 6.52
C ARG A 26 8.62 -1.94 5.04
N THR A 27 8.81 -3.20 4.61
CA THR A 27 9.06 -3.53 3.19
C THR A 27 7.90 -3.10 2.27
N ARG A 28 6.68 -2.99 2.83
CA ARG A 28 5.45 -2.72 2.07
C ARG A 28 4.97 -1.29 2.17
N LEU A 29 5.34 -0.60 3.26
CA LEU A 29 5.04 0.82 3.43
C LEU A 29 5.56 1.63 2.25
N ASN A 30 6.77 1.31 1.79
CA ASN A 30 7.43 2.03 0.71
C ASN A 30 6.63 1.95 -0.61
N PRO A 31 6.25 0.77 -1.15
CA PRO A 31 5.39 0.67 -2.33
C PRO A 31 4.03 1.38 -2.19
N VAL A 32 3.37 1.25 -1.03
CA VAL A 32 2.03 1.82 -0.81
C VAL A 32 2.07 3.35 -0.74
N ILE A 33 3.05 3.91 -0.06
CA ILE A 33 3.25 5.36 0.01
C ILE A 33 3.62 5.91 -1.38
N LEU A 34 4.43 5.18 -2.14
CA LEU A 34 4.82 5.56 -3.51
C LEU A 34 3.59 5.67 -4.42
N THR A 35 2.71 4.67 -4.42
CA THR A 35 1.51 4.68 -5.28
C THR A 35 0.50 5.75 -4.85
N ALA A 36 0.26 5.91 -3.54
CA ALA A 36 -0.61 6.94 -3.02
C ALA A 36 -0.09 8.35 -3.38
N THR A 37 1.22 8.57 -3.25
CA THR A 37 1.86 9.85 -3.61
C THR A 37 1.81 10.08 -5.11
N ALA A 38 2.13 9.08 -5.93
CA ALA A 38 2.08 9.19 -7.39
C ALA A 38 0.67 9.53 -7.89
N ALA A 39 -0.37 8.87 -7.35
CA ALA A 39 -1.76 9.16 -7.68
C ALA A 39 -2.17 10.57 -7.24
N THR A 40 -1.77 10.99 -6.04
CA THR A 40 -2.03 12.33 -5.52
C THR A 40 -1.38 13.39 -6.40
N LEU A 41 -0.09 13.26 -6.73
CA LEU A 41 0.63 14.18 -7.59
C LEU A 41 0.04 14.26 -9.00
N GLY A 42 -0.40 13.13 -9.57
CA GLY A 42 -1.06 13.10 -10.89
C GLY A 42 -2.42 13.82 -10.91
N LEU A 43 -3.12 13.86 -9.77
CA LEU A 43 -4.42 14.53 -9.64
C LEU A 43 -4.31 16.01 -9.25
N ILE A 44 -3.15 16.49 -8.78
CA ILE A 44 -2.96 17.90 -8.40
C ILE A 44 -3.28 18.87 -9.55
N PRO A 45 -2.76 18.70 -10.79
CA PRO A 45 -3.04 19.61 -11.90
C PRO A 45 -4.55 19.68 -12.22
N LEU A 46 -5.24 18.55 -12.10
CA LEU A 46 -6.69 18.46 -12.29
C LEU A 46 -7.46 19.12 -11.14
N ALA A 47 -7.01 18.92 -9.89
CA ALA A 47 -7.63 19.47 -8.69
C ALA A 47 -7.56 21.00 -8.62
N ILE A 48 -6.49 21.60 -9.15
CA ILE A 48 -6.34 23.06 -9.25
C ILE A 48 -6.97 23.63 -10.54
N GLY A 49 -7.39 22.78 -11.46
CA GLY A 49 -8.11 23.20 -12.67
C GLY A 49 -7.24 23.76 -13.79
N LEU A 50 -5.98 23.31 -13.91
CA LEU A 50 -5.14 23.62 -15.07
C LEU A 50 -5.78 22.99 -16.33
N ASN A 51 -6.32 23.83 -17.22
CA ASN A 51 -6.79 23.40 -18.55
C ASN A 51 -5.79 23.85 -19.62
N ILE A 52 -5.57 22.94 -20.58
CA ILE A 52 -4.74 23.17 -21.77
C ILE A 52 -5.70 23.19 -22.95
N ASP A 53 -5.68 24.24 -23.75
CA ASP A 53 -6.44 24.27 -24.99
C ASP A 53 -5.73 23.43 -26.06
N PHE A 54 -6.10 22.15 -26.13
CA PHE A 54 -5.52 21.23 -27.10
C PHE A 54 -5.78 21.70 -28.55
N TYR A 55 -6.89 22.42 -28.79
CA TYR A 55 -7.24 22.89 -30.13
C TYR A 55 -6.25 23.97 -30.60
N GLU A 56 -5.98 24.95 -29.74
CA GLU A 56 -5.01 26.02 -30.03
C GLU A 56 -3.55 25.51 -30.02
N LEU A 57 -3.26 24.52 -29.16
CA LEU A 57 -1.99 23.81 -29.14
C LEU A 57 -1.67 23.11 -30.48
N PHE A 58 -2.63 22.40 -31.08
CA PHE A 58 -2.41 21.70 -32.36
C PHE A 58 -2.49 22.61 -33.59
N ASN A 59 -3.24 23.71 -33.51
CA ASN A 59 -3.49 24.57 -34.66
C ASN A 59 -2.53 25.79 -34.74
N SER A 60 -2.04 26.28 -33.61
CA SER A 60 -1.18 27.48 -33.52
C SER A 60 0.10 27.28 -32.72
N GLY A 61 0.35 26.06 -32.19
CA GLY A 61 1.58 25.73 -31.47
C GLY A 61 1.72 26.44 -30.11
N ASN A 62 0.64 27.06 -29.61
CA ASN A 62 0.64 27.82 -28.38
C ASN A 62 -0.36 27.21 -27.40
N PRO A 63 0.08 26.43 -26.40
CA PRO A 63 -0.78 25.97 -25.32
C PRO A 63 -1.10 27.16 -24.43
N HIS A 64 -2.25 27.79 -24.60
CA HIS A 64 -2.74 28.67 -23.56
C HIS A 64 -3.17 27.83 -22.35
N PHE A 65 -2.48 28.05 -21.23
CA PHE A 65 -2.83 27.47 -19.93
C PHE A 65 -3.84 28.39 -19.25
N PHE A 66 -5.08 27.94 -19.14
CA PHE A 66 -6.14 28.69 -18.45
C PHE A 66 -6.45 28.04 -17.10
N LEU A 67 -6.51 28.86 -16.05
CA LEU A 67 -6.98 28.44 -14.73
C LEU A 67 -8.48 28.72 -14.67
N GLY A 68 -9.27 27.67 -14.86
CA GLY A 68 -10.73 27.75 -14.93
C GLY A 68 -11.29 27.49 -16.33
N GLY A 69 -12.35 26.68 -16.35
CA GLY A 69 -13.13 26.28 -17.52
C GLY A 69 -14.31 25.42 -17.06
N GLU A 70 -15.31 25.22 -17.92
CA GLU A 70 -16.52 24.42 -17.61
C GLU A 70 -16.16 23.04 -17.01
N SER A 71 -15.07 22.44 -17.50
CA SER A 71 -14.54 21.16 -17.01
C SER A 71 -14.11 21.17 -15.53
N VAL A 72 -13.50 22.25 -15.04
CA VAL A 72 -12.98 22.31 -13.65
C VAL A 72 -14.11 22.27 -12.62
N VAL A 73 -15.29 22.78 -12.98
CA VAL A 73 -16.47 22.79 -12.10
C VAL A 73 -16.90 21.38 -11.71
N PHE A 74 -16.73 20.41 -12.61
CA PHE A 74 -17.03 19.00 -12.36
C PHE A 74 -15.82 18.23 -11.82
N TRP A 75 -14.65 18.39 -12.44
CA TRP A 75 -13.47 17.59 -12.12
C TRP A 75 -12.73 18.03 -10.85
N GLY A 76 -12.79 19.31 -10.49
CA GLY A 76 -12.12 19.87 -9.32
C GLY A 76 -12.59 19.21 -8.01
N PRO A 77 -13.90 19.21 -7.68
CA PRO A 77 -14.42 18.56 -6.48
C PRO A 77 -14.16 17.04 -6.44
N LEU A 78 -14.19 16.37 -7.60
CA LEU A 78 -13.89 14.94 -7.69
C LEU A 78 -12.42 14.64 -7.37
N ALA A 79 -11.49 15.39 -7.96
CA ALA A 79 -10.07 15.22 -7.70
C ALA A 79 -9.72 15.47 -6.22
N TRP A 80 -10.26 16.53 -5.63
CA TRP A 80 -10.09 16.80 -4.19
C TRP A 80 -10.62 15.66 -3.31
N THR A 81 -11.79 15.11 -3.64
CA THR A 81 -12.38 13.98 -2.91
C THR A 81 -11.47 12.74 -2.98
N ILE A 82 -10.92 12.43 -4.15
CA ILE A 82 -10.03 11.29 -4.36
C ILE A 82 -8.71 11.49 -3.61
N ILE A 83 -8.11 12.67 -3.65
CA ILE A 83 -6.84 12.96 -2.96
C ILE A 83 -6.99 12.77 -1.45
N PHE A 84 -8.04 13.35 -0.84
CA PHE A 84 -8.30 13.18 0.58
C PHE A 84 -8.66 11.74 0.94
N GLY A 85 -9.51 11.12 0.14
CA GLY A 85 -9.93 9.72 0.34
C GLY A 85 -8.76 8.76 0.27
N LEU A 86 -7.88 8.89 -0.73
CA LEU A 86 -6.68 8.06 -0.87
C LEU A 86 -5.71 8.28 0.26
N THR A 87 -5.43 9.53 0.62
CA THR A 87 -4.52 9.85 1.73
C THR A 87 -5.03 9.23 3.03
N PHE A 88 -6.32 9.40 3.34
CA PHE A 88 -6.93 8.87 4.55
C PHE A 88 -7.00 7.33 4.54
N ALA A 89 -7.43 6.73 3.43
CA ALA A 89 -7.52 5.29 3.27
C ALA A 89 -6.14 4.62 3.34
N THR A 90 -5.10 5.29 2.83
CA THR A 90 -3.72 4.82 2.91
C THR A 90 -3.28 4.74 4.35
N LEU A 91 -3.47 5.80 5.15
CA LEU A 91 -3.11 5.81 6.57
C LEU A 91 -3.87 4.74 7.36
N ILE A 92 -5.18 4.60 7.12
CA ILE A 92 -6.00 3.57 7.78
C ILE A 92 -5.51 2.18 7.42
N THR A 93 -5.34 1.88 6.13
CA THR A 93 -4.97 0.52 5.68
C THR A 93 -3.62 0.10 6.24
N LEU A 94 -2.68 1.04 6.27
CA LEU A 94 -1.32 0.85 6.75
C LEU A 94 -1.27 0.52 8.25
N LEU A 95 -2.25 1.01 9.02
CA LEU A 95 -2.43 0.68 10.44
C LEU A 95 -3.33 -0.54 10.67
N VAL A 96 -4.43 -0.66 9.93
CA VAL A 96 -5.45 -1.71 10.12
C VAL A 96 -4.91 -3.08 9.77
N VAL A 97 -4.16 -3.22 8.67
CA VAL A 97 -3.62 -4.52 8.23
C VAL A 97 -2.72 -5.18 9.30
N PRO A 98 -1.68 -4.52 9.86
CA PRO A 98 -0.84 -5.13 10.88
C PRO A 98 -1.61 -5.39 12.19
N VAL A 99 -2.49 -4.49 12.60
CA VAL A 99 -3.31 -4.66 13.82
C VAL A 99 -4.25 -5.84 13.69
N MET A 100 -4.89 -6.00 12.53
CA MET A 100 -5.82 -7.10 12.26
C MET A 100 -5.10 -8.45 12.26
N TYR A 101 -3.88 -8.52 11.72
CA TYR A 101 -3.07 -9.75 11.80
C TYR A 101 -2.69 -10.08 13.25
N LEU A 102 -2.21 -9.10 14.04
CA LEU A 102 -1.92 -9.30 15.47
C LEU A 102 -3.14 -9.75 16.26
N LEU A 103 -4.31 -9.17 15.98
CA LEU A 103 -5.54 -9.51 16.67
C LEU A 103 -5.98 -10.94 16.34
N ASN A 104 -5.89 -11.34 15.07
CA ASN A 104 -6.21 -12.70 14.64
C ASN A 104 -5.28 -13.73 15.31
N GLU A 105 -3.98 -13.45 15.37
CA GLU A 105 -3.01 -14.36 16.00
C GLU A 105 -3.21 -14.43 17.53
N LYS A 106 -3.47 -13.29 18.19
CA LYS A 106 -3.80 -13.26 19.62
C LYS A 106 -5.10 -14.02 19.93
N LEU A 107 -6.12 -13.87 19.09
CA LEU A 107 -7.40 -14.57 19.25
C LEU A 107 -7.21 -16.07 19.09
N ARG A 108 -6.45 -16.50 18.07
CA ARG A 108 -6.11 -17.91 17.84
C ARG A 108 -5.31 -18.51 19.00
N ALA A 109 -4.30 -17.80 19.49
CA ALA A 109 -3.52 -18.21 20.66
C ALA A 109 -4.40 -18.42 21.91
N ARG A 110 -5.37 -17.53 22.14
CA ARG A 110 -6.31 -17.63 23.27
C ARG A 110 -7.26 -18.83 23.16
N ILE A 111 -7.68 -19.19 21.95
CA ILE A 111 -8.58 -20.33 21.70
C ILE A 111 -7.82 -21.66 21.75
N THR A 112 -6.60 -21.73 21.21
CA THR A 112 -5.78 -22.96 21.20
C THR A 112 -4.98 -23.16 22.50
N GLY A 113 -4.92 -22.16 23.38
CA GLY A 113 -4.09 -22.18 24.59
C GLY A 113 -2.58 -22.23 24.30
N ARG A 114 -2.17 -21.89 23.07
CA ARG A 114 -0.80 -21.97 22.55
C ARG A 114 -0.16 -20.59 22.58
N ASP A 115 1.11 -20.52 22.95
CA ASP A 115 1.86 -19.26 22.93
C ASP A 115 1.96 -18.73 21.49
N TYR A 116 1.64 -17.46 21.28
CA TYR A 116 1.68 -16.81 19.95
C TYR A 116 3.12 -16.66 19.42
N ASN A 117 4.13 -16.80 20.28
CA ASN A 117 5.53 -16.92 19.86
C ASN A 117 5.91 -18.34 19.39
N SER A 118 5.02 -19.32 19.57
CA SER A 118 5.26 -20.66 19.01
C SER A 118 5.12 -20.61 17.49
N PRO A 119 6.00 -21.28 16.71
CA PRO A 119 5.81 -21.45 15.28
C PRO A 119 4.40 -22.00 14.99
N PRO A 120 3.70 -21.55 13.94
CA PRO A 120 2.37 -22.06 13.62
C PRO A 120 2.40 -23.59 13.45
N PRO A 121 1.43 -24.35 14.01
CA PRO A 121 1.39 -25.80 13.88
C PRO A 121 1.11 -26.19 12.43
N ARG A 122 2.11 -26.77 11.77
CA ARG A 122 2.10 -27.19 10.36
C ARG A 122 1.57 -26.10 9.44
N ALA A 123 2.35 -25.03 9.29
CA ALA A 123 2.37 -24.43 7.98
C ALA A 123 3.06 -25.44 7.06
N GLU A 124 2.31 -26.05 6.14
CA GLU A 124 2.84 -26.39 4.82
C GLU A 124 3.36 -25.07 4.24
N VAL A 125 4.55 -24.66 4.68
CA VAL A 125 5.34 -23.71 3.94
C VAL A 125 6.15 -24.61 3.04
N ASP A 126 5.77 -24.65 1.79
CA ASP A 126 6.48 -25.42 0.79
C ASP A 126 7.93 -24.94 0.82
N HIS A 127 8.85 -25.84 1.19
CA HIS A 127 10.27 -25.52 1.36
C HIS A 127 10.86 -24.89 0.08
N GLU A 128 10.24 -25.15 -1.07
CA GLU A 128 10.50 -24.53 -2.37
C GLU A 128 10.22 -23.02 -2.40
N GLU A 129 9.17 -22.55 -1.72
CA GLU A 129 8.77 -21.13 -1.67
C GLU A 129 9.67 -20.32 -0.73
N VAL A 130 10.16 -20.95 0.35
CA VAL A 130 11.16 -20.37 1.25
C VAL A 130 12.50 -20.19 0.54
N GLU A 131 12.92 -21.17 -0.26
CA GLU A 131 14.18 -21.11 -1.03
C GLU A 131 14.11 -20.06 -2.14
N ALA A 132 12.99 -19.97 -2.86
CA ALA A 132 12.78 -18.99 -3.94
C ALA A 132 12.69 -17.53 -3.45
N ALA A 133 12.21 -17.30 -2.23
CA ALA A 133 12.08 -15.96 -1.65
C ALA A 133 13.34 -15.47 -0.90
N THR A 134 14.36 -16.33 -0.74
CA THR A 134 15.66 -15.93 -0.20
C THR A 134 16.36 -14.98 -1.18
N PRO A 135 16.66 -13.72 -0.81
CA PRO A 135 17.40 -12.84 -1.69
C PRO A 135 18.80 -13.43 -1.93
N ALA A 136 19.25 -13.46 -3.19
CA ALA A 136 20.52 -14.03 -3.66
C ALA A 136 21.81 -13.39 -3.09
N VAL A 137 21.71 -12.61 -2.01
CA VAL A 137 22.81 -11.85 -1.39
C VAL A 137 23.53 -12.66 -0.29
N LEU A 138 23.10 -13.91 -0.03
CA LEU A 138 23.69 -14.80 0.98
C LEU A 138 24.24 -16.13 0.42
N ALA A 139 24.44 -16.23 -0.89
CA ALA A 139 25.13 -17.35 -1.54
C ALA A 139 26.58 -16.99 -1.89
#